data_AF-A0A5C5SDG7-F1
#
_entry.id   AF-A0A5C5SDG7-F1
#
_cell.length_a   1.000
_cell.length_b   1.000
_cell.length_c   1.000
_cell.angle_alpha   90.00
_cell.angle_beta   90.00
_cell.angle_gamma   90.00
#
_symmetry.space_group_name_H-M   'P 1'
#
loop_
_entity.id
_entity.type
_entity.pdbx_description
1 polymer ?
#
loop_
_entity_poly.entity_id
_entity_poly.type
_entity_poly.pdbx_seq_one_letter_code
_entity_poly.pdbx_strand_id
1 'polypeptide(L)'
;MTYEFSLEYGTYPVKEILQDPLMVSNYEIPQFLEENTSLRQKLEEMNDLFHELFMTLECQSHYIGHEFPDKIAQIRHLYEESSQELVSSYPELAFKIEHFLL
;
A
#
# COMPACT_ATOMS: atom_id res chain seq x y z
N MET A 1 11.60 8.27 12.75
CA MET A 1 11.29 8.20 11.31
C MET A 1 9.79 8.03 11.20
N THR A 2 9.15 8.70 10.25
CA THR A 2 7.70 8.62 10.05
C THR A 2 7.44 7.95 8.72
N TYR A 3 6.55 6.96 8.71
CA TYR A 3 6.16 6.22 7.52
C TYR A 3 4.73 6.58 7.14
N GLU A 4 4.44 6.58 5.84
CA GLU A 4 3.10 6.72 5.29
C GLU A 4 2.63 5.37 4.76
N PHE A 5 1.39 5.01 5.07
CA PHE A 5 0.72 3.84 4.53
C PHE A 5 -0.43 4.28 3.62
N SER A 6 -0.25 4.10 2.31
CA SER A 6 -1.15 4.58 1.26
C SER A 6 -1.14 3.66 0.05
N LEU A 7 -2.31 3.42 -0.57
CA LEU A 7 -2.40 2.72 -1.84
C LEU A 7 -2.39 3.72 -3.00
N GLU A 8 -1.26 3.82 -3.70
CA GLU A 8 -1.10 4.66 -4.88
C GLU A 8 -0.55 3.84 -6.03
N TYR A 9 -1.13 4.01 -7.22
CA TYR A 9 -0.70 3.27 -8.41
C TYR A 9 0.75 3.58 -8.77
N GLY A 10 1.56 2.53 -8.96
CA GLY A 10 2.98 2.66 -9.27
C GLY A 10 3.87 2.99 -8.08
N THR A 11 3.41 2.72 -6.85
CA THR A 11 4.20 2.87 -5.62
C THR A 11 4.10 1.63 -4.72
N TYR A 12 5.02 1.51 -3.76
CA TYR A 12 4.92 0.54 -2.67
C TYR A 12 4.00 1.08 -1.55
N PRO A 13 3.13 0.23 -0.94
CA PRO A 13 2.12 0.69 0.02
C PRO A 13 2.65 1.38 1.28
N VAL A 14 3.92 1.16 1.65
CA VAL A 14 4.57 1.76 2.83
C VAL A 14 5.80 2.54 2.39
N LYS A 15 5.81 3.85 2.62
CA LYS A 15 6.93 4.72 2.22
C LYS A 15 7.41 5.57 3.40
N GLU A 16 8.71 5.86 3.43
CA GLU A 16 9.25 6.79 4.42
C GLU A 16 8.90 8.23 4.02
N ILE A 17 8.36 9.00 4.97
CA ILE A 17 8.13 10.43 4.78
C ILE A 17 9.47 11.16 4.94
N LEU A 18 10.13 11.41 3.82
CA LEU A 18 11.32 12.24 3.75
C LEU A 18 10.94 13.73 3.70
N GLN A 19 11.81 14.59 4.23
CA GLN A 19 11.62 16.05 4.15
C GLN A 19 11.72 16.58 2.71
N ASP A 20 12.34 15.83 1.80
CA ASP A 20 12.44 16.15 0.39
C ASP A 20 11.58 15.17 -0.45
N PRO A 21 10.46 15.64 -1.04
CA PRO A 21 9.58 14.83 -1.89
C PRO A 21 10.27 14.26 -3.14
N LEU A 22 11.41 14.81 -3.56
CA LEU A 22 12.17 14.35 -4.74
C LEU A 22 13.06 13.14 -4.44
N MET A 23 13.23 12.78 -3.16
CA MET A 23 14.09 11.67 -2.71
C MET A 23 13.31 10.38 -2.46
N VAL A 24 11.98 10.38 -2.65
CA VAL A 24 11.15 9.19 -2.41
C VAL A 24 11.37 8.20 -3.55
N SER A 25 12.07 7.10 -3.24
CA SER A 25 12.10 5.94 -4.12
C SER A 25 10.73 5.27 -4.05
N ASN A 26 9.95 5.39 -5.13
CA ASN A 26 8.56 4.92 -5.17
C ASN A 26 8.40 3.39 -4.97
N TYR A 27 9.49 2.61 -5.00
CA TYR A 27 9.47 1.15 -4.97
C TYR A 27 10.35 0.54 -3.87
N GLU A 28 10.94 1.36 -3.00
CA GLU A 28 11.87 0.85 -1.99
C GLU A 28 11.13 0.34 -0.77
N ILE A 29 11.32 -0.94 -0.46
CA ILE A 29 10.77 -1.56 0.74
C ILE A 29 11.54 -1.01 1.93
N PRO A 30 10.87 -0.43 2.94
CA PRO A 30 11.55 0.05 4.13
C PRO A 30 12.33 -1.05 4.84
N GLN A 31 13.53 -0.73 5.34
CA GLN A 31 14.44 -1.70 5.97
C GLN A 31 13.78 -2.49 7.11
N PHE A 32 12.89 -1.87 7.88
CA PHE A 32 12.20 -2.55 9.00
C PHE A 32 11.21 -3.65 8.55
N LEU A 33 10.79 -3.62 7.28
CA LEU A 33 9.92 -4.63 6.67
C LEU A 33 10.70 -5.76 5.99
N GLU A 34 12.01 -5.63 5.79
CA GLU A 34 12.81 -6.66 5.09
C GLU A 34 12.73 -8.02 5.78
N GLU A 35 12.71 -8.05 7.11
CA GLU A 35 12.67 -9.28 7.91
C GLU A 35 11.24 -9.81 8.15
N ASN A 36 10.20 -9.00 7.90
CA ASN A 36 8.80 -9.41 8.11
C ASN A 36 8.16 -9.88 6.81
N THR A 37 8.55 -11.08 6.38
CA THR A 37 8.07 -11.71 5.14
C THR A 37 6.55 -11.84 5.09
N SER A 38 5.89 -12.10 6.22
CA SER A 38 4.43 -12.27 6.28
C SER A 38 3.70 -10.97 5.97
N LEU A 39 4.08 -9.88 6.64
CA LEU A 39 3.47 -8.57 6.41
C LEU A 39 3.80 -8.06 5.01
N ARG A 40 5.04 -8.25 4.54
CA ARG A 40 5.42 -7.94 3.16
C ARG A 40 4.52 -8.62 2.14
N GLN A 41 4.27 -9.92 2.30
CA GLN A 41 3.44 -10.66 1.37
C GLN A 41 2.01 -10.13 1.32
N LYS A 42 1.44 -9.75 2.48
CA LYS A 42 0.11 -9.10 2.53
C LYS A 42 0.10 -7.76 1.82
N LEU A 43 1.13 -6.94 2.03
CA LEU A 43 1.28 -5.64 1.37
C LEU A 43 1.42 -5.81 -0.15
N GLU A 44 2.22 -6.77 -0.61
CA GLU A 44 2.39 -7.10 -2.03
C GLU A 44 1.07 -7.59 -2.64
N GLU A 45 0.38 -8.54 -2.01
CA GLU A 45 -0.93 -9.05 -2.48
C GLU A 45 -1.98 -7.93 -2.56
N MET A 46 -2.08 -7.09 -1.53
CA MET A 46 -2.98 -5.95 -1.51
C MET A 46 -2.65 -4.97 -2.65
N ASN A 47 -1.36 -4.73 -2.90
CA ASN A 47 -0.92 -3.84 -3.97
C ASN A 47 -1.27 -4.42 -5.34
N ASP A 48 -1.04 -5.70 -5.57
CA ASP A 48 -1.35 -6.36 -6.84
C ASP A 48 -2.86 -6.32 -7.12
N LEU A 49 -3.70 -6.64 -6.12
CA LEU A 49 -5.15 -6.53 -6.23
C LEU A 49 -5.60 -5.11 -6.55
N PHE A 50 -4.99 -4.10 -5.92
CA PHE A 50 -5.25 -2.70 -6.23
C PHE A 50 -4.90 -2.38 -7.68
N HIS A 51 -3.73 -2.79 -8.16
CA HIS A 51 -3.28 -2.55 -9.53
C HIS A 51 -4.16 -3.28 -10.56
N GLU A 52 -4.67 -4.47 -10.24
CA GLU A 52 -5.63 -5.18 -11.11
C GLU A 52 -6.95 -4.41 -11.31
N LEU A 53 -7.33 -3.50 -10.39
CA LEU A 53 -8.49 -2.63 -10.57
C LEU A 53 -8.24 -1.52 -11.60
N PHE A 54 -6.99 -1.31 -12.01
CA PHE A 54 -6.60 -0.32 -12.99
C PHE A 54 -6.04 -1.03 -14.23
N MET A 55 -6.87 -1.20 -15.26
CA MET A 55 -6.38 -1.69 -16.54
C MET A 55 -5.77 -0.55 -17.34
N THR A 56 -4.60 -0.81 -17.92
CA THR A 56 -4.02 0.06 -18.95
C THR A 56 -4.47 -0.44 -20.31
N LEU A 57 -5.46 0.23 -20.92
CA LEU A 57 -5.85 0.02 -22.31
C LEU A 57 -5.47 1.27 -23.10
N GLU A 58 -4.70 1.11 -24.19
CA GLU A 58 -4.39 2.18 -25.16
C GLU A 58 -3.91 3.51 -24.53
N CYS A 59 -2.99 3.43 -23.54
CA CYS A 59 -2.46 4.59 -22.79
C CYS A 59 -3.48 5.37 -21.94
N GLN A 60 -4.66 4.80 -21.66
CA GLN A 60 -5.62 5.34 -20.70
C GLN A 60 -5.78 4.38 -19.53
N SER A 61 -5.62 4.90 -18.30
CA SER A 61 -5.91 4.15 -17.07
C SER A 61 -7.43 4.09 -16.89
N HIS A 62 -8.00 2.89 -17.06
CA HIS A 62 -9.41 2.64 -16.76
C HIS A 62 -9.53 1.98 -15.38
N TYR A 63 -10.31 2.61 -14.51
CA TYR A 63 -10.74 1.98 -13.26
C TYR A 63 -11.93 1.07 -13.53
N ILE A 64 -11.77 -0.22 -13.23
CA ILE A 64 -12.79 -1.26 -13.43
C ILE A 64 -13.37 -1.78 -12.10
N GLY A 65 -13.07 -1.15 -10.97
CA GLY A 65 -13.43 -1.70 -9.66
C GLY A 65 -14.94 -1.88 -9.42
N HIS A 66 -15.80 -1.13 -10.12
CA HIS A 66 -17.25 -1.34 -10.10
C HIS A 66 -17.66 -2.76 -10.57
N GLU A 67 -16.86 -3.40 -11.43
CA GLU A 67 -17.10 -4.76 -11.91
C GLU A 67 -16.56 -5.85 -10.96
N PHE A 68 -15.78 -5.46 -9.94
CA PHE A 68 -15.09 -6.38 -9.02
C PHE A 68 -15.29 -6.00 -7.54
N PRO A 69 -16.53 -5.99 -7.03
CA PRO A 69 -16.83 -5.62 -5.65
C PRO A 69 -16.13 -6.54 -4.63
N ASP A 70 -15.98 -7.82 -4.94
CA ASP A 70 -15.29 -8.80 -4.08
C ASP A 70 -13.80 -8.46 -3.91
N LYS A 71 -13.15 -7.96 -4.97
CA LYS A 71 -11.74 -7.51 -4.89
C LYS A 71 -11.61 -6.26 -4.02
N ILE A 72 -12.54 -5.30 -4.15
CA ILE A 72 -12.54 -4.10 -3.28
C ILE A 72 -12.71 -4.50 -1.81
N ALA A 73 -13.58 -5.45 -1.52
CA ALA A 73 -13.76 -5.96 -0.16
C ALA A 73 -12.49 -6.64 0.37
N GLN A 74 -11.80 -7.43 -0.47
CA GLN A 74 -10.52 -8.06 -0.10
C GLN A 74 -9.42 -7.03 0.16
N ILE A 75 -9.28 -6.02 -0.71
CA ILE A 75 -8.30 -4.94 -0.52
C ILE A 75 -8.60 -4.19 0.78
N ARG A 76 -9.87 -3.86 1.06
CA ARG A 76 -10.26 -3.19 2.30
C ARG A 76 -9.89 -4.01 3.54
N HIS A 77 -10.16 -5.31 3.53
CA HIS A 77 -9.78 -6.20 4.62
C HIS A 77 -8.26 -6.24 4.82
N LEU A 78 -7.49 -6.40 3.74
CA LEU A 78 -6.03 -6.38 3.79
C LEU A 78 -5.48 -5.04 4.26
N TYR A 79 -6.11 -3.92 3.89
CA TYR A 79 -5.72 -2.58 4.30
C TYR A 79 -5.90 -2.38 5.80
N GLU A 80 -7.07 -2.75 6.32
CA GLU A 80 -7.36 -2.68 7.76
C GLU A 80 -6.41 -3.58 8.55
N GLU A 81 -6.25 -4.84 8.13
CA GLU A 81 -5.37 -5.80 8.81
C GLU A 81 -3.91 -5.36 8.80
N SER A 82 -3.38 -4.98 7.63
CA SER A 82 -1.97 -4.55 7.49
C SER A 82 -1.69 -3.27 8.27
N SER A 83 -2.64 -2.32 8.30
CA SER A 83 -2.48 -1.09 9.07
C SER A 83 -2.41 -1.34 10.59
N GLN A 84 -3.25 -2.25 11.10
CA GLN A 84 -3.22 -2.66 12.50
C GLN A 84 -1.94 -3.43 12.83
N GLU A 85 -1.53 -4.35 11.94
CA GLU A 85 -0.32 -5.14 12.11
C GLU A 85 0.94 -4.27 12.10
N LEU A 86 1.01 -3.23 11.25
CA LEU A 86 2.10 -2.25 11.23
C LEU A 86 2.22 -1.51 12.57
N VAL A 87 1.12 -0.96 13.08
CA VAL A 87 1.12 -0.22 14.35
C VAL A 87 1.40 -1.14 15.55
N SER A 88 0.90 -2.37 15.52
CA SER A 88 1.10 -3.32 16.61
C SER A 88 2.50 -3.95 16.63
N SER A 89 3.10 -4.17 15.46
CA SER A 89 4.40 -4.84 15.33
C SER A 89 5.56 -3.87 15.52
N TYR A 90 5.35 -2.58 15.23
CA TYR A 90 6.38 -1.55 15.31
C TYR A 90 5.89 -0.32 16.09
N PRO A 91 5.55 -0.46 17.39
CA PRO A 91 5.00 0.63 18.20
C PRO A 91 5.96 1.83 18.39
N GLU A 92 7.26 1.63 18.17
CA GLU A 92 8.30 2.66 18.20
C GLU A 92 8.34 3.53 16.93
N LEU A 93 7.69 3.10 15.84
CA LEU A 93 7.64 3.82 14.58
C LEU A 93 6.36 4.67 14.48
N ALA A 94 6.47 5.86 13.90
CA ALA A 94 5.32 6.70 13.64
C ALA A 94 4.73 6.36 12.26
N PHE A 95 3.46 5.98 12.22
CA PHE A 95 2.73 5.71 10.97
C PHE A 95 1.66 6.76 10.72
N LYS A 96 1.63 7.30 9.51
CA LYS A 96 0.52 8.08 8.95
C LYS A 96 -0.28 7.15 8.03
N ILE A 97 -1.42 6.69 8.53
CA ILE A 97 -2.33 5.84 7.76
C ILE A 97 -3.27 6.76 6.98
N GLU A 98 -3.16 6.74 5.66
CA GLU A 98 -4.06 7.50 4.79
C GLU A 98 -5.47 6.90 4.75
N HIS A 99 -6.43 7.64 4.21
CA HIS A 99 -7.78 7.10 4.05
C HIS A 99 -7.83 6.13 2.87
N PHE A 100 -8.49 4.99 3.08
CA PHE A 100 -8.77 4.06 1.99
C PHE A 100 -9.83 4.67 1.05
N LEU A 101 -9.40 5.04 -0.17
CA LEU A 101 -10.21 5.70 -1.17
C LEU A 101 -10.37 4.78 -2.40
N LEU A 102 -11.30 3.82 -2.31
CA LEU A 102 -11.80 2.99 -3.41
C LEU A 102 -13.31 2.82 -3.29
#